data_AF-A0A1E3RYZ5-F1
#
_entry.id   AF-A0A1E3RYZ5-F1
#
_cell.length_a   1.000
_cell.length_b   1.000
_cell.length_c   1.000
_cell.angle_alpha   90.00
_cell.angle_beta   90.00
_cell.angle_gamma   90.00
#
_symmetry.space_group_name_H-M   'P 1'
#
loop_
_entity.id
_entity.type
_entity.pdbx_description
1 polymer ?
#
loop_
_entity_poly.entity_id
_entity_poly.type
_entity_poly.pdbx_seq_one_letter_code
_entity_poly.pdbx_strand_id
1 'polypeptide(L)'
;MLFKPSVDRYDELRREWIAEHSGIFTMQIRRAELLNRRIRRRHRETAGARPNPYDDHATHPLLSRGAKTVEAKLELTIVVLAALAAPLGWAVGRFLYQRIETLIPDRLRSYPVPALLIAAAVLGALTTVLYNPGPSLSSAILAPWLMAQIPATALTAGIYGILNGWLAIDGSTEWWPLTPPPPSVDLPAQLLPDDLTAPSLFDTETVAEPIELTPLGAGPTRSLPRSSALLLTALVLNVLGVIWTTAAVGVGVKTTVSEVLTPSSTIGLTYRG
;
A
#
# COMPACT_ATOMS: atom_id res chain seq x y z
N MET A 1 22.02 -15.17 -6.66
CA MET A 1 20.90 -14.94 -7.61
C MET A 1 19.63 -14.80 -6.80
N LEU A 2 19.00 -13.62 -6.79
CA LEU A 2 17.71 -13.41 -6.14
C LEU A 2 16.84 -12.59 -7.11
N PHE A 3 15.83 -13.25 -7.68
CA PHE A 3 14.87 -12.70 -8.62
C PHE A 3 14.27 -11.38 -8.15
N LYS A 4 14.27 -10.36 -9.02
CA LYS A 4 13.06 -9.55 -9.32
C LYS A 4 13.27 -8.58 -10.50
N PRO A 5 13.04 -9.01 -11.74
CA PRO A 5 12.80 -8.11 -12.88
C PRO A 5 11.31 -7.71 -13.01
N SER A 6 10.45 -8.11 -12.06
CA SER A 6 8.99 -8.15 -12.26
C SER A 6 8.26 -6.81 -12.01
N VAL A 7 8.82 -5.94 -11.17
CA VAL A 7 8.28 -4.60 -10.83
C VAL A 7 8.82 -3.50 -11.76
N ASP A 8 9.88 -3.83 -12.49
CA ASP A 8 10.70 -2.91 -13.27
C ASP A 8 9.91 -2.16 -14.35
N ARG A 9 8.87 -2.78 -14.91
CA ARG A 9 8.04 -2.21 -15.98
C ARG A 9 7.18 -1.01 -15.56
N TYR A 10 6.79 -0.94 -14.29
CA TYR A 10 5.90 0.11 -13.80
C TYR A 10 6.66 1.23 -13.08
N ASP A 11 7.96 1.08 -12.90
CA ASP A 11 8.78 2.01 -12.12
C ASP A 11 8.76 3.43 -12.72
N GLU A 12 8.71 3.57 -14.04
CA GLU A 12 8.64 4.87 -14.71
C GLU A 12 7.32 5.60 -14.44
N LEU A 13 6.18 4.92 -14.66
CA LEU A 13 4.85 5.46 -14.38
C LEU A 13 4.68 5.79 -12.89
N ARG A 14 5.16 4.89 -12.01
CA ARG A 14 5.14 5.11 -10.55
C ARG A 14 5.98 6.33 -10.17
N ARG A 15 7.17 6.49 -10.78
CA ARG A 15 8.05 7.65 -10.53
C ARG A 15 7.38 8.94 -10.94
N GLU A 16 6.81 8.99 -12.14
CA GLU A 16 6.13 10.17 -12.67
C GLU A 16 4.96 10.57 -11.77
N TRP A 17 4.12 9.61 -11.39
CA TRP A 17 3.01 9.86 -10.47
C TRP A 17 3.48 10.37 -9.11
N ILE A 18 4.52 9.75 -8.51
CA ILE A 18 5.05 10.21 -7.21
C ILE A 18 5.61 11.62 -7.33
N ALA A 19 6.31 11.94 -8.43
CA ALA A 19 6.84 13.28 -8.64
C ALA A 19 5.72 14.32 -8.72
N GLU A 20 4.68 14.05 -9.51
CA GLU A 20 3.52 14.94 -9.68
C GLU A 20 2.70 15.09 -8.39
N HIS A 21 2.58 14.04 -7.58
CA HIS A 21 1.75 14.01 -6.37
C HIS A 21 2.55 14.16 -5.06
N SER A 22 3.84 14.53 -5.15
CA SER A 22 4.71 14.66 -3.96
C SER A 22 4.35 15.86 -3.08
N GLY A 23 3.78 16.91 -3.68
CA GLY A 23 3.39 18.14 -2.99
C GLY A 23 4.54 18.73 -2.16
N ILE A 24 4.24 19.11 -0.92
CA ILE A 24 5.24 19.65 0.02
C ILE A 24 6.09 18.57 0.72
N PHE A 25 5.77 17.29 0.54
CA PHE A 25 6.37 16.20 1.31
C PHE A 25 7.68 15.76 0.69
N THR A 26 8.78 16.18 1.31
CA THR A 26 10.12 15.87 0.81
C THR A 26 10.44 14.37 0.93
N MET A 27 9.79 13.59 1.80
CA MET A 27 9.87 12.11 1.75
C MET A 27 9.39 11.52 0.42
N GLN A 28 8.36 12.10 -0.21
CA GLN A 28 7.82 11.64 -1.48
C GLN A 28 8.74 12.05 -2.63
N ILE A 29 9.27 13.28 -2.58
CA ILE A 29 10.32 13.74 -3.52
C ILE A 29 11.52 12.78 -3.49
N ARG A 30 12.05 12.51 -2.29
CA ARG A 30 13.14 11.54 -2.10
C ARG A 30 12.79 10.15 -2.64
N ARG A 31 11.54 9.71 -2.48
CA ARG A 31 11.08 8.41 -2.99
C ARG A 31 11.13 8.37 -4.52
N ALA A 32 10.66 9.41 -5.20
CA ALA A 32 10.77 9.55 -6.65
C ALA A 32 12.24 9.60 -7.11
N GLU A 33 13.11 10.31 -6.40
CA GLU A 33 14.56 10.35 -6.69
C GLU A 33 15.22 8.98 -6.57
N LEU A 34 14.91 8.23 -5.50
CA LEU A 34 15.42 6.87 -5.30
C LEU A 34 14.92 5.89 -6.38
N LEU A 35 13.68 6.06 -6.83
CA LEU A 35 13.14 5.28 -7.93
C LEU A 35 13.82 5.64 -9.26
N ASN A 36 13.99 6.94 -9.53
CA ASN A 36 14.69 7.43 -10.72
C ASN A 36 16.12 6.88 -10.83
N ARG A 37 16.85 6.82 -9.71
CA ARG A 37 18.20 6.24 -9.68
C ARG A 37 18.24 4.78 -10.04
N ARG A 38 17.25 4.01 -9.57
CA ARG A 38 17.15 2.58 -9.90
C ARG A 38 16.91 2.39 -11.39
N ILE A 39 15.99 3.18 -11.97
CA ILE A 39 15.72 3.19 -13.41
C ILE A 39 16.97 3.57 -14.21
N ARG A 40 17.62 4.71 -13.88
CA ARG A 40 18.86 5.15 -14.54
C ARG A 40 19.99 4.13 -14.40
N ARG A 41 20.13 3.48 -13.24
CA ARG A 41 21.11 2.41 -13.05
C ARG A 41 20.83 1.24 -13.98
N ARG A 42 19.58 0.81 -14.12
CA ARG A 42 19.17 -0.25 -15.05
C ARG A 42 19.50 0.12 -16.50
N HIS A 43 19.12 1.32 -16.95
CA HIS A 43 19.47 1.78 -18.30
C HIS A 43 20.99 1.83 -18.55
N ARG A 44 21.79 2.24 -17.55
CA ARG A 44 23.26 2.21 -17.65
C ARG A 44 23.79 0.79 -17.77
N GLU A 45 23.26 -0.14 -16.97
CA GLU A 45 23.63 -1.56 -17.04
C GLU A 45 23.31 -2.15 -18.43
N THR A 46 22.13 -1.85 -18.99
CA THR A 46 21.75 -2.28 -20.34
C THR A 46 22.61 -1.63 -21.42
N ALA A 47 22.92 -0.34 -21.30
CA ALA A 47 23.73 0.40 -22.28
C ALA A 47 25.25 0.18 -22.13
N GLY A 48 25.71 -0.57 -21.12
CA GLY A 48 27.13 -0.72 -20.81
C GLY A 48 27.83 0.59 -20.38
N ALA A 49 27.07 1.59 -19.94
CA ALA A 49 27.59 2.91 -19.61
C ALA A 49 28.19 2.95 -18.20
N ARG A 50 29.33 3.63 -18.02
CA ARG A 50 29.97 3.77 -16.71
C ARG A 50 29.16 4.69 -15.77
N PRO A 51 29.03 4.35 -14.46
CA PRO A 51 28.40 5.23 -13.49
C PRO A 51 29.19 6.54 -13.32
N ASN A 52 28.49 7.67 -13.30
CA ASN A 52 29.07 8.95 -12.88
C ASN A 52 29.02 9.04 -11.33
N PRO A 53 30.16 9.20 -10.63
CA PRO A 53 30.19 9.30 -9.17
C PRO A 53 29.45 10.52 -8.59
N TYR A 54 29.29 11.59 -9.37
CA TYR A 54 28.80 12.88 -8.88
C TYR A 54 27.30 13.12 -9.09
N ASP A 55 26.62 12.26 -9.87
CA ASP A 55 25.28 12.55 -10.40
C ASP A 55 24.13 11.86 -9.62
N ASP A 56 24.47 11.23 -8.50
CA ASP A 56 23.56 10.37 -7.75
C ASP A 56 23.62 10.66 -6.23
N HIS A 57 23.37 11.90 -5.78
CA HIS A 57 23.11 12.22 -4.36
C HIS A 57 21.62 12.49 -4.07
N ALA A 58 20.97 11.57 -3.34
CA ALA A 58 19.52 11.66 -3.09
C ALA A 58 19.33 12.60 -1.93
N THR A 59 18.16 13.22 -1.86
CA THR A 59 17.76 13.92 -0.66
C THR A 59 17.95 13.00 0.56
N HIS A 60 18.55 13.56 1.61
CA HIS A 60 18.85 12.82 2.83
C HIS A 60 17.56 12.23 3.46
N PRO A 61 17.63 11.04 4.09
CA PRO A 61 16.49 10.46 4.77
C PRO A 61 15.99 11.37 5.90
N LEU A 62 14.71 11.22 6.26
CA LEU A 62 14.01 12.11 7.19
C LEU A 62 14.76 12.34 8.51
N LEU A 63 15.34 11.28 9.09
CA LEU A 63 16.06 11.38 10.36
C LEU A 63 17.43 12.06 10.26
N SER A 64 18.04 12.09 9.08
CA SER A 64 19.36 12.73 8.88
C SER A 64 19.25 14.11 8.23
N ARG A 65 18.09 14.47 7.67
CA ARG A 65 17.78 15.78 7.12
C ARG A 65 17.25 16.66 8.23
N GLY A 66 18.10 17.50 8.85
CA GLY A 66 17.68 18.39 9.93
C GLY A 66 16.39 19.17 9.59
N ALA A 67 15.37 19.11 10.47
CA ALA A 67 14.03 19.66 10.23
C ALA A 67 13.99 21.20 10.46
N LYS A 68 14.59 21.95 9.54
CA LYS A 68 14.69 23.42 9.63
C LYS A 68 13.43 24.14 9.15
N THR A 69 12.68 23.56 8.20
CA THR A 69 11.46 24.16 7.65
C THR A 69 10.19 23.63 8.33
N VAL A 70 9.07 24.35 8.18
CA VAL A 70 7.78 23.96 8.77
C VAL A 70 7.27 22.65 8.17
N GLU A 71 7.46 22.46 6.87
CA GLU A 71 7.08 21.26 6.12
C GLU A 71 7.86 20.05 6.62
N ALA A 72 9.16 20.21 6.88
CA ALA A 72 10.00 19.14 7.41
C ALA A 72 9.59 18.74 8.85
N LYS A 73 9.19 19.71 9.68
CA LYS A 73 8.65 19.44 11.01
C LYS A 73 7.30 18.72 10.93
N LEU A 74 6.41 19.17 10.05
CA LEU A 74 5.12 18.53 9.81
C LEU A 74 5.28 17.08 9.34
N GLU A 75 6.17 16.84 8.37
CA GLU A 75 6.49 15.49 7.88
C GLU A 75 6.99 14.59 9.02
N LEU A 76 7.90 15.09 9.85
CA LEU A 76 8.40 14.36 11.01
C LEU A 76 7.29 14.06 12.03
N THR A 77 6.45 15.04 12.34
CA THR A 77 5.32 14.86 13.27
C THR A 77 4.34 13.80 12.75
N ILE A 78 3.98 13.82 11.47
CA ILE A 78 3.08 12.82 10.88
C ILE A 78 3.69 11.42 10.99
N VAL A 79 4.98 11.26 10.66
CA VAL A 79 5.68 9.98 10.73
C VAL A 79 5.79 9.49 12.18
N VAL A 80 6.11 10.35 13.14
CA VAL A 80 6.20 9.98 14.55
C VAL A 80 4.83 9.59 15.11
N LEU A 81 3.78 10.36 14.81
CA LEU A 81 2.42 10.04 15.25
C LEU A 81 1.94 8.70 14.68
N ALA A 82 2.20 8.44 13.39
CA ALA A 82 1.89 7.15 12.78
C ALA A 82 2.67 6.00 13.43
N ALA A 83 3.93 6.22 13.80
CA ALA A 83 4.79 5.21 14.43
C ALA A 83 4.34 4.86 15.85
N LEU A 84 3.84 5.85 16.59
CA LEU A 84 3.29 5.65 17.93
C LEU A 84 1.86 5.06 17.89
N ALA A 85 1.05 5.45 16.91
CA ALA A 85 -0.31 4.95 16.76
C ALA A 85 -0.32 3.46 16.40
N ALA A 86 0.55 3.04 15.47
CA ALA A 86 0.53 1.67 14.96
C ALA A 86 1.94 1.08 14.76
N PRO A 87 2.76 0.88 15.80
CA PRO A 87 4.11 0.36 15.63
C PRO A 87 4.13 -1.05 15.02
N LEU A 88 3.27 -1.94 15.54
CA LEU A 88 3.16 -3.31 15.04
C LEU A 88 2.42 -3.35 13.71
N GLY A 89 1.28 -2.66 13.62
CA GLY A 89 0.48 -2.58 12.40
C GLY A 89 1.26 -1.99 11.23
N TRP A 90 2.10 -0.98 11.48
CA TRP A 90 2.97 -0.41 10.45
C TRP A 90 4.01 -1.43 9.98
N ALA A 91 4.78 -2.03 10.89
CA ALA A 91 5.81 -3.00 10.53
C ALA A 91 5.25 -4.17 9.71
N VAL A 92 4.15 -4.77 10.18
CA VAL A 92 3.46 -5.88 9.49
C VAL A 92 2.83 -5.41 8.18
N GLY A 93 2.22 -4.22 8.15
CA GLY A 93 1.61 -3.67 6.94
C GLY A 93 2.63 -3.36 5.84
N ARG A 94 3.83 -2.90 6.21
CA ARG A 94 4.95 -2.74 5.28
C ARG A 94 5.42 -4.08 4.74
N PHE A 95 5.51 -5.10 5.59
CA PHE A 95 5.83 -6.46 5.14
C PHE A 95 4.76 -7.00 4.18
N LEU A 96 3.48 -6.81 4.51
CA LEU A 96 2.35 -7.20 3.65
C LEU A 96 2.42 -6.53 2.28
N TYR A 97 2.69 -5.21 2.23
CA TYR A 97 2.93 -4.49 0.98
C TYR A 97 4.03 -5.16 0.14
N GLN A 98 5.18 -5.47 0.75
CA GLN A 98 6.30 -6.12 0.06
C GLN A 98 5.94 -7.51 -0.46
N ARG A 99 5.16 -8.28 0.31
CA ARG A 99 4.68 -9.60 -0.11
C ARG A 99 3.73 -9.50 -1.30
N ILE A 100 2.78 -8.56 -1.28
CA ILE A 100 1.86 -8.35 -2.41
C ILE A 100 2.64 -7.90 -3.65
N GLU A 101 3.63 -7.01 -3.49
CA GLU A 101 4.51 -6.60 -4.59
C GLU A 101 5.33 -7.76 -5.17
N THR A 102 5.49 -8.91 -4.49
CA THR A 102 6.10 -10.12 -5.09
C THR A 102 5.16 -10.95 -5.94
N LEU A 103 3.85 -10.71 -5.84
CA LEU A 103 2.85 -11.42 -6.64
C LEU A 103 2.61 -10.75 -8.00
N ILE A 104 3.21 -9.59 -8.24
CA ILE A 104 3.10 -8.80 -9.46
C ILE A 104 4.33 -9.08 -10.35
N PRO A 105 4.15 -9.40 -11.66
CA PRO A 105 2.90 -9.42 -12.42
C PRO A 105 2.22 -10.81 -12.49
N ASP A 106 2.84 -11.85 -11.92
CA ASP A 106 2.48 -13.24 -12.24
C ASP A 106 1.06 -13.61 -11.80
N ARG A 107 0.66 -13.23 -10.57
CA ARG A 107 -0.69 -13.50 -10.03
C ARG A 107 -1.58 -12.28 -10.03
N LEU A 108 -0.99 -11.11 -9.82
CA LEU A 108 -1.67 -9.83 -9.78
C LEU A 108 -1.16 -8.95 -10.92
N ARG A 109 -2.08 -8.36 -11.68
CA ARG A 109 -1.75 -7.40 -12.73
C ARG A 109 -1.25 -6.07 -12.14
N SER A 110 -1.82 -5.66 -11.00
CA SER A 110 -1.49 -4.40 -10.32
C SER A 110 -1.77 -4.50 -8.82
N TYR A 111 -1.58 -3.41 -8.07
CA TYR A 111 -1.67 -3.46 -6.61
C TYR A 111 -3.11 -3.22 -6.12
N PRO A 112 -3.69 -4.09 -5.27
CA PRO A 112 -5.07 -3.99 -4.81
C PRO A 112 -5.24 -2.93 -3.71
N VAL A 113 -5.05 -1.65 -4.03
CA VAL A 113 -5.19 -0.54 -3.06
C VAL A 113 -6.55 -0.58 -2.36
N PRO A 114 -7.68 -0.66 -3.07
CA PRO A 114 -8.97 -0.49 -2.44
C PRO A 114 -9.42 -1.70 -1.62
N ALA A 115 -9.10 -2.94 -2.02
CA ALA A 115 -9.38 -4.10 -1.18
C ALA A 115 -8.64 -4.01 0.16
N LEU A 116 -7.40 -3.52 0.18
CA LEU A 116 -6.67 -3.35 1.43
C LEU A 116 -7.29 -2.27 2.33
N LEU A 117 -7.73 -1.16 1.73
CA LEU A 117 -8.43 -0.11 2.48
C LEU A 117 -9.78 -0.58 3.00
N ILE A 118 -10.58 -1.30 2.21
CA ILE A 118 -11.88 -1.82 2.66
C ILE A 118 -11.68 -2.92 3.70
N ALA A 119 -10.71 -3.82 3.53
CA ALA A 119 -10.35 -4.80 4.55
C ALA A 119 -9.97 -4.12 5.87
N ALA A 120 -9.21 -3.03 5.82
CA ALA A 120 -8.90 -2.24 7.01
C ALA A 120 -10.15 -1.66 7.68
N ALA A 121 -11.09 -1.11 6.89
CA ALA A 121 -12.34 -0.57 7.41
C ALA A 121 -13.22 -1.66 8.04
N VAL A 122 -13.35 -2.83 7.40
CA VAL A 122 -14.13 -3.98 7.92
C VAL A 122 -13.51 -4.52 9.21
N LEU A 123 -12.19 -4.73 9.23
CA LEU A 123 -11.48 -5.15 10.44
C LEU A 123 -11.57 -4.10 11.56
N GLY A 124 -11.52 -2.82 11.21
CA GLY A 124 -11.68 -1.69 12.13
C GLY A 124 -13.05 -1.67 12.78
N ALA A 125 -14.10 -1.78 11.98
CA ALA A 125 -15.48 -1.90 12.46
C ALA A 125 -15.65 -3.14 13.36
N LEU A 126 -15.14 -4.30 12.93
CA LEU A 126 -15.23 -5.54 13.71
C LEU A 126 -14.54 -5.42 15.07
N THR A 127 -13.29 -4.94 15.09
CA THR A 127 -12.54 -4.75 16.34
C THR A 127 -13.18 -3.74 17.28
N THR A 128 -13.87 -2.72 16.74
CA THR A 128 -14.58 -1.70 17.53
C THR A 128 -15.88 -2.23 18.09
N VAL A 129 -16.66 -2.99 17.30
CA VAL A 129 -17.92 -3.60 17.75
C VAL A 129 -17.68 -4.66 18.81
N LEU A 130 -16.58 -5.43 18.69
CA LEU A 130 -16.21 -6.47 19.65
C LEU A 130 -15.48 -5.91 20.89
N TYR A 131 -15.13 -4.63 20.89
CA TYR A 131 -14.44 -4.02 22.02
C TYR A 131 -15.38 -3.83 23.21
N ASN A 132 -15.06 -4.47 24.32
CA ASN A 132 -15.69 -4.26 25.61
C ASN A 132 -14.67 -3.68 26.59
N PRO A 133 -14.83 -2.42 27.06
CA PRO A 133 -13.92 -1.84 28.03
C PRO A 133 -14.01 -2.59 29.35
N GLY A 134 -12.89 -3.12 29.83
CA GLY A 134 -12.82 -3.71 31.18
C GLY A 134 -12.79 -2.62 32.27
N PRO A 135 -12.83 -3.02 33.55
CA PRO A 135 -12.87 -2.09 34.68
C PRO A 135 -11.54 -1.37 34.95
N SER A 136 -10.46 -1.75 34.25
CA SER A 136 -9.13 -1.17 34.47
C SER A 136 -8.74 -0.19 33.38
N LEU A 137 -7.97 0.85 33.74
CA LEU A 137 -7.47 1.85 32.79
C LEU A 137 -6.56 1.23 31.71
N SER A 138 -5.84 0.15 32.05
CA SER A 138 -5.07 -0.63 31.08
C SER A 138 -5.96 -1.31 30.06
N SER A 139 -7.08 -1.91 30.47
CA SER A 139 -8.05 -2.50 29.54
C SER A 139 -8.76 -1.43 28.68
N ALA A 140 -8.97 -0.23 29.22
CA ALA A 140 -9.61 0.87 28.50
C ALA A 140 -8.73 1.51 27.41
N ILE A 141 -7.40 1.46 27.56
CA ILE A 141 -6.44 2.12 26.65
C ILE A 141 -5.59 1.12 25.88
N LEU A 142 -4.93 0.21 26.59
CA LEU A 142 -3.94 -0.71 25.99
C LEU A 142 -4.62 -1.77 25.12
N ALA A 143 -5.74 -2.35 25.58
CA ALA A 143 -6.44 -3.37 24.81
C ALA A 143 -6.95 -2.85 23.45
N PRO A 144 -7.69 -1.73 23.35
CA PRO A 144 -8.11 -1.22 22.05
C PRO A 144 -6.93 -0.75 21.20
N TRP A 145 -5.86 -0.22 21.80
CA TRP A 145 -4.64 0.15 21.07
C TRP A 145 -3.94 -1.06 20.44
N LEU A 146 -3.87 -2.19 21.15
CA LEU A 146 -3.33 -3.45 20.62
C LEU A 146 -4.25 -4.04 19.54
N MET A 147 -5.57 -4.04 19.74
CA MET A 147 -6.52 -4.53 18.75
C MET A 147 -6.49 -3.69 17.46
N ALA A 148 -6.31 -2.37 17.59
CA ALA A 148 -6.20 -1.45 16.45
C ALA A 148 -4.99 -1.74 15.54
N GLN A 149 -3.98 -2.50 16.00
CA GLN A 149 -2.85 -2.90 15.16
C GLN A 149 -3.27 -3.81 14.00
N ILE A 150 -4.36 -4.58 14.17
CA ILE A 150 -4.89 -5.48 13.14
C ILE A 150 -5.42 -4.69 11.92
N PRO A 151 -6.42 -3.79 12.05
CA PRO A 151 -6.85 -2.98 10.92
C PRO A 151 -5.74 -2.04 10.42
N ALA A 152 -4.88 -1.53 11.31
CA ALA A 152 -3.74 -0.69 10.91
C ALA A 152 -2.75 -1.42 9.97
N THR A 153 -2.67 -2.75 10.04
CA THR A 153 -1.85 -3.56 9.12
C THR A 153 -2.34 -3.42 7.68
N ALA A 154 -3.63 -3.66 7.45
CA ALA A 154 -4.24 -3.54 6.13
C ALA A 154 -4.24 -2.08 5.63
N LEU A 155 -4.54 -1.12 6.53
CA LEU A 155 -4.54 0.30 6.21
C LEU A 155 -3.14 0.76 5.75
N THR A 156 -2.11 0.37 6.50
CA THR A 156 -0.72 0.68 6.16
C THR A 156 -0.38 0.11 4.79
N ALA A 157 -0.69 -1.16 4.52
CA ALA A 157 -0.41 -1.77 3.22
C ALA A 157 -1.12 -1.03 2.06
N GLY A 158 -2.37 -0.58 2.26
CA GLY A 158 -3.09 0.24 1.29
C GLY A 158 -2.45 1.62 1.07
N ILE A 159 -2.11 2.33 2.15
CA ILE A 159 -1.42 3.63 2.10
C ILE A 159 -0.07 3.50 1.40
N TYR A 160 0.71 2.46 1.70
CA TYR A 160 1.96 2.22 0.98
C TYR A 160 1.74 1.98 -0.51
N GLY A 161 0.64 1.33 -0.92
CA GLY A 161 0.25 1.23 -2.32
C GLY A 161 0.10 2.61 -2.98
N ILE A 162 -0.63 3.52 -2.34
CA ILE A 162 -0.81 4.90 -2.80
C ILE A 162 0.54 5.64 -2.86
N LEU A 163 1.26 5.69 -1.73
CA LEU A 163 2.53 6.43 -1.61
C LEU A 163 3.63 5.87 -2.53
N ASN A 164 3.52 4.62 -2.97
CA ASN A 164 4.47 4.02 -3.91
C ASN A 164 4.06 4.19 -5.38
N GLY A 165 3.02 4.98 -5.66
CA GLY A 165 2.62 5.34 -7.02
C GLY A 165 1.83 4.29 -7.76
N TRP A 166 1.30 3.27 -7.07
CA TRP A 166 0.53 2.21 -7.74
C TRP A 166 -0.75 2.72 -8.39
N LEU A 167 -1.29 3.86 -7.93
CA LEU A 167 -2.45 4.50 -8.56
C LEU A 167 -2.20 4.96 -10.00
N ALA A 168 -0.95 5.06 -10.44
CA ALA A 168 -0.59 5.35 -11.83
C ALA A 168 -0.92 4.19 -12.80
N ILE A 169 -1.09 2.98 -12.27
CA ILE A 169 -1.22 1.75 -13.05
C ILE A 169 -2.69 1.37 -13.13
N ASP A 170 -3.13 1.00 -14.32
CA ASP A 170 -4.49 0.53 -14.56
C ASP A 170 -4.78 -0.77 -13.78
N GLY A 171 -6.00 -0.86 -13.24
CA GLY A 171 -6.43 -1.94 -12.36
C GLY A 171 -6.10 -1.73 -10.87
N SER A 172 -5.22 -0.79 -10.50
CA SER A 172 -4.92 -0.52 -9.08
C SER A 172 -6.09 0.09 -8.30
N THR A 173 -7.20 0.43 -8.99
CA THR A 173 -8.47 0.90 -8.39
C THR A 173 -9.54 -0.19 -8.37
N GLU A 174 -9.24 -1.38 -8.87
CA GLU A 174 -10.12 -2.54 -8.79
C GLU A 174 -10.04 -3.19 -7.41
N TRP A 175 -11.07 -3.94 -7.04
CA TRP A 175 -11.08 -4.69 -5.79
C TRP A 175 -9.89 -5.64 -5.70
N TRP A 176 -9.68 -6.50 -6.71
CA TRP A 176 -8.57 -7.46 -6.72
C TRP A 176 -8.12 -7.73 -8.17
N PRO A 177 -7.03 -7.09 -8.65
CA PRO A 177 -6.66 -7.10 -10.06
C PRO A 177 -5.87 -8.38 -10.41
N LEU A 178 -6.59 -9.46 -10.68
CA LEU A 178 -5.99 -10.73 -11.12
C LEU A 178 -5.37 -10.60 -12.51
N THR A 179 -4.25 -11.29 -12.72
CA THR A 179 -3.67 -11.42 -14.06
C THR A 179 -4.59 -12.28 -14.92
N PRO A 180 -5.06 -11.79 -16.09
CA PRO A 180 -5.91 -12.59 -16.96
C PRO A 180 -5.15 -13.81 -17.48
N PRO A 181 -5.84 -14.95 -17.73
CA PRO A 181 -5.20 -16.11 -18.34
C PRO A 181 -4.64 -15.74 -19.72
N PRO A 182 -3.52 -16.35 -20.15
CA PRO A 182 -2.97 -16.10 -21.48
C PRO A 182 -4.04 -16.44 -22.54
N PRO A 183 -4.14 -15.64 -23.61
CA PRO A 183 -5.09 -15.92 -24.68
C PRO A 183 -4.84 -17.32 -25.24
N SER A 184 -5.90 -18.09 -25.45
CA SER A 184 -5.80 -19.37 -26.16
C SER A 184 -5.39 -19.08 -27.60
N VAL A 185 -4.19 -19.51 -27.96
CA VAL A 185 -3.78 -19.53 -29.36
C VAL A 185 -4.43 -20.76 -29.99
N ASP A 186 -5.58 -20.55 -30.64
CA ASP A 186 -6.15 -21.56 -31.54
C ASP A 186 -5.25 -21.64 -32.76
N LEU A 187 -4.23 -22.49 -32.69
CA LEU A 187 -3.47 -22.87 -33.86
C LEU A 187 -4.44 -23.57 -34.83
N PRO A 188 -4.51 -23.19 -36.10
CA PRO A 188 -5.25 -23.97 -37.08
C PRO A 188 -4.72 -25.40 -37.01
N ALA A 189 -5.61 -26.32 -36.63
CA ALA A 189 -5.26 -27.70 -36.43
C ALA A 189 -4.67 -28.25 -37.73
N GLN A 190 -3.40 -28.66 -37.68
CA GLN A 190 -2.52 -29.11 -38.77
C GLN A 190 -1.67 -27.99 -39.39
N LEU A 191 -0.56 -27.68 -38.71
CA LEU A 191 0.63 -27.16 -39.38
C LEU A 191 1.15 -28.25 -40.33
N LEU A 192 1.20 -27.98 -41.63
CA LEU A 192 1.76 -28.91 -42.60
C LEU A 192 3.29 -28.94 -42.47
N PRO A 193 3.98 -30.01 -42.89
CA PRO A 193 5.45 -30.07 -42.87
C PRO A 193 6.12 -28.89 -43.60
N ASP A 194 5.47 -28.36 -44.64
CA ASP A 194 5.93 -27.19 -45.38
C ASP A 194 5.79 -25.90 -44.55
N ASP A 195 4.79 -25.77 -43.68
CA ASP A 195 4.60 -24.61 -42.80
C ASP A 195 5.68 -24.51 -41.70
N LEU A 196 6.37 -25.62 -41.39
CA LEU A 196 7.44 -25.67 -40.39
C LEU A 196 8.82 -25.31 -40.96
N THR A 197 8.96 -25.35 -42.29
CA THR A 197 10.26 -25.14 -42.97
C THR A 197 10.26 -23.98 -43.96
N ALA A 198 9.07 -23.47 -44.31
CA ALA A 198 8.96 -22.28 -45.13
C ALA A 198 9.56 -21.07 -44.38
N PRO A 199 10.39 -20.25 -45.05
CA PRO A 199 10.76 -18.95 -44.51
C PRO A 199 9.48 -18.15 -44.24
N SER A 200 9.40 -17.45 -43.10
CA SER A 200 8.17 -16.73 -42.76
C SER A 200 7.86 -15.70 -43.85
N LEU A 201 6.74 -15.88 -44.55
CA LEU A 201 6.26 -14.94 -45.57
C LEU A 201 5.82 -13.60 -44.97
N PHE A 202 5.53 -13.61 -43.67
CA PHE A 202 5.30 -12.43 -42.87
C PHE A 202 6.59 -12.04 -42.18
N ASP A 203 6.86 -10.73 -42.11
CA ASP A 203 7.82 -10.19 -41.16
C ASP A 203 7.35 -10.66 -39.78
N THR A 204 8.03 -11.66 -39.22
CA THR A 204 7.85 -11.96 -37.81
C THR A 204 8.48 -10.80 -37.09
N GLU A 205 7.67 -9.80 -36.70
CA GLU A 205 8.06 -8.97 -35.57
C GLU A 205 8.58 -9.94 -34.51
N THR A 206 9.82 -9.72 -34.07
CA THR A 206 10.42 -10.50 -32.99
C THR A 206 9.35 -10.61 -31.93
N VAL A 207 8.90 -11.83 -31.61
CA VAL A 207 7.93 -12.06 -30.54
C VAL A 207 8.45 -11.24 -29.40
N ALA A 208 7.77 -10.14 -29.14
CA ALA A 208 8.28 -9.22 -28.19
C ALA A 208 8.42 -10.03 -26.91
N GLU A 209 9.57 -9.88 -26.22
CA GLU A 209 9.77 -10.61 -24.98
C GLU A 209 8.48 -10.48 -24.15
N PRO A 210 8.12 -11.46 -23.29
CA PRO A 210 6.88 -11.40 -22.50
C PRO A 210 6.62 -10.05 -21.77
N ILE A 211 7.66 -9.22 -21.70
CA ILE A 211 7.75 -7.79 -21.44
C ILE A 211 6.78 -6.89 -22.25
N GLU A 212 6.48 -7.10 -23.54
CA GLU A 212 5.57 -6.22 -24.33
C GLU A 212 4.09 -6.60 -24.26
N LEU A 213 3.68 -7.47 -23.33
CA LEU A 213 2.24 -7.68 -23.06
C LEU A 213 1.61 -6.58 -22.19
N THR A 214 2.30 -5.46 -21.95
CA THR A 214 1.60 -4.23 -21.55
C THR A 214 1.21 -3.52 -22.83
N PRO A 215 -0.09 -3.36 -23.12
CA PRO A 215 -0.47 -2.38 -24.11
C PRO A 215 0.05 -1.02 -23.63
N LEU A 216 0.92 -0.38 -24.41
CA LEU A 216 0.96 1.08 -24.46
C LEU A 216 -0.40 1.50 -25.06
N GLY A 217 -1.41 1.58 -24.21
CA GLY A 217 -2.80 1.84 -24.60
C GLY A 217 -3.64 0.58 -24.77
N ALA A 218 -4.58 0.37 -23.85
CA ALA A 218 -5.85 -0.34 -24.03
C ALA A 218 -5.89 -1.48 -25.08
N GLY A 219 -5.50 -2.69 -24.67
CA GLY A 219 -5.94 -3.93 -25.33
C GLY A 219 -7.43 -4.21 -25.03
N PRO A 220 -8.13 -5.01 -25.87
CA PRO A 220 -9.59 -5.11 -25.96
C PRO A 220 -10.30 -5.71 -24.73
N THR A 221 -9.57 -6.28 -23.77
CA THR A 221 -10.13 -6.73 -22.50
C THR A 221 -10.11 -5.57 -21.49
N ARG A 222 -11.16 -4.74 -21.52
CA ARG A 222 -11.44 -3.66 -20.56
C ARG A 222 -10.85 -3.94 -19.16
N SER A 223 -9.83 -3.20 -18.74
CA SER A 223 -9.88 -2.67 -17.37
C SER A 223 -11.01 -1.65 -17.36
N LEU A 224 -11.95 -1.78 -16.43
CA LEU A 224 -12.99 -0.78 -16.23
C LEU A 224 -12.31 0.61 -16.12
N PRO A 225 -12.95 1.70 -16.59
CA PRO A 225 -12.43 3.04 -16.43
C PRO A 225 -12.05 3.25 -14.95
N ARG A 226 -10.93 3.94 -14.70
CA ARG A 226 -10.36 4.26 -13.38
C ARG A 226 -11.44 4.83 -12.45
N SER A 227 -12.21 3.95 -11.80
CA SER A 227 -13.35 4.38 -10.99
C SER A 227 -12.81 4.79 -9.64
N SER A 228 -12.61 6.09 -9.45
CA SER A 228 -12.16 6.67 -8.18
C SER A 228 -13.17 6.44 -7.05
N ALA A 229 -14.43 6.13 -7.38
CA ALA A 229 -15.51 5.92 -6.42
C ALA A 229 -15.14 4.90 -5.34
N LEU A 230 -14.67 3.71 -5.72
CA LEU A 230 -14.37 2.64 -4.77
C LEU A 230 -13.20 3.02 -3.85
N LEU A 231 -12.16 3.67 -4.40
CA LEU A 231 -11.04 4.21 -3.62
C LEU A 231 -11.51 5.30 -2.63
N LEU A 232 -12.32 6.25 -3.10
CA LEU A 232 -12.85 7.35 -2.28
C LEU A 232 -13.75 6.82 -1.16
N THR A 233 -14.67 5.90 -1.48
CA THR A 233 -15.51 5.23 -0.49
C THR A 233 -14.66 4.52 0.55
N ALA A 234 -13.63 3.78 0.14
CA ALA A 234 -12.73 3.10 1.06
C ALA A 234 -11.98 4.08 1.99
N LEU A 235 -11.49 5.20 1.45
CA LEU A 235 -10.82 6.23 2.25
C LEU A 235 -11.77 6.88 3.26
N VAL A 236 -12.98 7.26 2.83
CA VAL A 236 -14.00 7.85 3.70
C VAL A 236 -14.37 6.88 4.82
N LEU A 237 -14.59 5.60 4.51
CA LEU A 237 -14.88 4.58 5.52
C LEU A 237 -13.76 4.42 6.55
N ASN A 238 -12.49 4.48 6.14
CA ASN A 238 -11.37 4.42 7.09
C ASN A 238 -11.31 5.67 7.97
N VAL A 239 -11.53 6.86 7.43
CA VAL A 239 -11.56 8.11 8.22
C VAL A 239 -12.69 8.07 9.24
N LEU A 240 -13.90 7.72 8.81
CA LEU A 240 -15.06 7.57 9.70
C LEU A 240 -14.81 6.47 10.75
N GLY A 241 -14.20 5.35 10.36
CA GLY A 241 -13.82 4.27 11.24
C GLY A 241 -12.86 4.73 12.33
N VAL A 242 -11.80 5.48 11.99
CA VAL A 242 -10.84 6.03 12.97
C VAL A 242 -11.52 7.01 13.93
N ILE A 243 -12.42 7.87 13.42
CA ILE A 243 -13.19 8.79 14.28
C ILE A 243 -14.07 7.99 15.26
N TRP A 244 -14.74 6.96 14.76
CA TRP A 244 -15.61 6.13 15.59
C TRP A 244 -14.82 5.35 16.65
N THR A 245 -13.69 4.73 16.28
CA THR A 245 -12.85 3.97 17.22
C THR A 245 -12.30 4.86 18.33
N THR A 246 -11.79 6.04 17.98
CA THR A 246 -11.26 7.01 18.94
C THR A 246 -12.34 7.54 19.88
N ALA A 247 -13.56 7.81 19.38
CA ALA A 247 -14.70 8.18 20.20
C ALA A 247 -15.11 7.04 21.17
N ALA A 248 -15.19 5.80 20.69
CA ALA A 248 -15.54 4.63 21.51
C ALA A 248 -14.53 4.40 22.64
N VAL A 249 -13.22 4.50 22.34
CA VAL A 249 -12.15 4.43 23.35
C VAL A 249 -12.27 5.60 24.33
N GLY A 250 -12.53 6.82 23.85
CA GLY A 250 -12.71 7.99 24.71
C GLY A 250 -13.85 7.83 25.73
N VAL A 251 -14.97 7.24 25.32
CA VAL A 251 -16.09 6.90 26.23
C VAL A 251 -15.69 5.85 27.25
N GLY A 252 -14.97 4.79 26.84
CA GLY A 252 -14.45 3.76 27.74
C GLY A 252 -13.45 4.30 28.78
N VAL A 253 -12.58 5.22 28.37
CA VAL A 253 -11.64 5.90 29.28
C VAL A 253 -12.39 6.81 30.25
N LYS A 254 -13.35 7.59 29.77
CA LYS A 254 -14.15 8.48 30.63
C LYS A 254 -14.90 7.70 31.72
N THR A 255 -15.53 6.59 31.34
CA THR A 255 -16.30 5.75 32.27
C THR A 255 -15.40 5.13 33.35
N THR A 256 -14.30 4.49 32.95
CA THR A 256 -13.33 3.92 33.91
C THR A 256 -12.72 4.97 34.83
N VAL A 257 -12.36 6.15 34.33
CA VAL A 257 -11.85 7.25 35.16
C VAL A 257 -12.91 7.74 36.16
N SER A 258 -14.17 7.86 35.73
CA SER A 258 -15.24 8.27 36.64
C SER A 258 -15.46 7.27 37.77
N GLU A 259 -15.41 5.97 37.50
CA GLU A 259 -15.55 4.92 38.52
C GLU A 259 -14.39 4.94 39.53
N VAL A 260 -13.16 5.17 39.07
CA VAL A 260 -11.99 5.28 39.95
C VAL A 260 -12.08 6.52 40.86
N LEU A 261 -12.59 7.63 40.35
CA LEU A 261 -12.69 8.91 41.09
C LEU A 261 -13.93 9.00 41.97
N THR A 262 -14.95 8.17 41.75
CA THR A 262 -16.10 8.01 42.65
C THR A 262 -16.10 6.62 43.28
N PRO A 263 -15.20 6.35 44.25
CA PRO A 263 -15.26 5.10 44.99
C PRO A 263 -16.63 4.98 45.66
N SER A 264 -17.33 3.89 45.35
CA SER A 264 -18.62 3.57 45.95
C SER A 264 -18.47 3.54 47.47
N SER A 265 -19.20 4.39 48.18
CA SER A 265 -19.22 4.47 49.66
C SER A 265 -19.93 3.28 50.32
N THR A 266 -20.10 2.16 49.62
CA THR A 266 -20.84 0.99 50.08
C THR A 266 -19.92 0.00 50.80
N ILE A 267 -19.18 0.45 51.80
CA ILE A 267 -18.63 -0.42 52.86
C ILE A 267 -19.31 0.02 54.16
N GLY A 268 -20.47 -0.55 54.40
CA GLY A 268 -21.25 -0.28 55.59
C GLY A 268 -22.65 -0.82 55.40
N LEU A 269 -22.79 -2.14 55.52
CA LEU A 269 -24.01 -2.88 55.90
C LEU A 269 -23.84 -4.36 55.49
N THR A 270 -22.91 -5.06 56.13
CA THR A 270 -22.97 -6.52 56.23
C THR A 270 -23.06 -6.91 57.70
N TYR A 271 -24.31 -7.10 58.12
CA TYR A 271 -24.80 -8.00 59.16
C TYR A 271 -24.22 -7.90 60.60
N ARG A 272 -24.92 -7.11 61.43
CA ARG A 272 -25.32 -7.55 62.78
C ARG A 272 -26.78 -7.99 62.70
N GLY A 273 -27.06 -9.22 63.11
CA GLY A 273 -28.38 -9.85 63.16
C GLY A 273 -28.22 -11.33 63.33
#